data_AF-A0A1I0NSH6-F1
#
_entry.id   AF-A0A1I0NSH6-F1
#
_cell.length_a   1.000
_cell.length_b   1.000
_cell.length_c   1.000
_cell.angle_alpha   90.00
_cell.angle_beta   90.00
_cell.angle_gamma   90.00
#
_symmetry.space_group_name_H-M   'P 1'
#
loop_
_entity.id
_entity.type
_entity.pdbx_description
1 polymer ?
#
loop_
_entity_poly.entity_id
_entity_poly.type
_entity_poly.pdbx_seq_one_letter_code
_entity_poly.pdbx_strand_id
1 'polypeptide(L)'
;MSRFETLVHAALQQQFLPIDQQDIDAIIFELNGEKQRMLEAIHSYTDEKTVEYYVRTRQHQLVRLMDLIMEANDDISKHIFKSLGELLNFLEKDFSRYLDEDCLLPEIYMQIARETLMDEIELVSFRMGNLDEQLKSIVMKPYRIFLLDGAQVSYHEMFYLQKLLHELYEQLTETVSIEDVQLVLLQFDFNDPEYFNYFIEILRQNIDEAISIKDKKEKIFLFRKYFNQITVHPGMYLKKLHKPLKEQLESWLAAELSFLENYEGLLSNGYLPAEMEIWKDFKVRTSLSVSQLGRLVGLLLTSGFILNNNKTVLAQFFSVFFTSIESEDPTTRSVRNAFYDKSAGLANSVRDILVKLINLSRE
;
A
#
# COMPACT_ATOMS: atom_id res chain seq x y z
N MET A 1 -38.26 -15.67 22.50
CA MET A 1 -37.60 -16.91 22.07
C MET A 1 -38.53 -17.65 21.15
N SER A 2 -38.04 -18.07 19.99
CA SER A 2 -38.77 -19.00 19.11
C SER A 2 -38.91 -20.37 19.80
N ARG A 3 -39.98 -21.13 19.48
CA ARG A 3 -40.11 -22.54 19.88
C ARG A 3 -38.87 -23.36 19.44
N PHE A 4 -38.28 -22.97 18.31
CA PHE A 4 -37.03 -23.50 17.77
C PHE A 4 -35.81 -23.28 18.67
N GLU A 5 -35.62 -22.06 19.19
CA GLU A 5 -34.54 -21.76 20.13
C GLU A 5 -34.71 -22.51 21.45
N THR A 6 -35.98 -22.74 21.84
CA THR A 6 -36.31 -23.51 23.04
C THR A 6 -35.96 -24.98 22.86
N LEU A 7 -36.17 -25.56 21.67
CA LEU A 7 -35.78 -26.93 21.34
C LEU A 7 -34.27 -27.11 21.27
N VAL A 8 -33.53 -26.18 20.65
CA VAL A 8 -32.06 -26.24 20.62
C VAL A 8 -31.48 -26.08 22.01
N HIS A 9 -31.98 -25.13 22.81
CA HIS A 9 -31.54 -25.00 24.21
C HIS A 9 -31.94 -26.20 25.08
N ALA A 10 -33.11 -26.80 24.85
CA ALA A 10 -33.52 -28.01 25.56
C ALA A 10 -32.63 -29.21 25.20
N ALA A 11 -32.24 -29.35 23.92
CA ALA A 11 -31.28 -30.36 23.48
C ALA A 11 -29.90 -30.17 24.12
N LEU A 12 -29.42 -28.92 24.26
CA LEU A 12 -28.13 -28.61 24.89
C LEU A 12 -28.15 -28.75 26.43
N GLN A 13 -29.31 -28.58 27.08
CA GLN A 13 -29.44 -28.67 28.55
C GLN A 13 -29.69 -30.09 29.07
N GLN A 14 -29.97 -31.08 28.21
CA GLN A 14 -30.22 -32.45 28.62
C GLN A 14 -29.01 -33.35 28.40
N GLN A 15 -28.42 -33.81 29.52
CA GLN A 15 -27.79 -35.14 29.55
C GLN A 15 -28.87 -36.16 29.19
N PHE A 16 -28.90 -36.62 27.95
CA PHE A 16 -30.06 -37.29 27.36
C PHE A 16 -30.50 -38.57 28.11
N LEU A 17 -31.75 -38.53 28.63
CA LEU A 17 -32.66 -39.67 28.64
C LEU A 17 -32.90 -40.11 27.17
N PRO A 18 -33.24 -41.38 26.89
CA PRO A 18 -33.31 -41.86 25.51
C PRO A 18 -34.42 -41.13 24.75
N ILE A 19 -34.03 -40.22 23.87
CA ILE A 19 -34.88 -39.62 22.85
C ILE A 19 -35.19 -40.69 21.82
N ASP A 20 -36.46 -40.84 21.45
CA ASP A 20 -36.90 -41.84 20.48
C ASP A 20 -36.93 -41.30 19.04
N GLN A 21 -37.17 -42.18 18.07
CA GLN A 21 -37.25 -41.81 16.65
C GLN A 21 -38.39 -40.81 16.36
N GLN A 22 -39.45 -40.81 17.18
CA GLN A 22 -40.61 -39.93 17.05
C GLN A 22 -40.25 -38.48 17.38
N ASP A 23 -39.39 -38.26 18.37
CA ASP A 23 -38.86 -36.94 18.71
C ASP A 23 -37.95 -36.39 17.59
N ILE A 24 -37.13 -37.26 16.96
CA ILE A 24 -36.29 -36.89 15.81
C ILE A 24 -37.17 -36.48 14.62
N ASP A 25 -38.21 -37.26 14.32
CA ASP A 25 -39.15 -36.96 13.23
C ASP A 25 -39.92 -35.65 13.49
N ALA A 26 -40.27 -35.35 14.75
CA ALA A 26 -40.92 -34.09 15.13
C ALA A 26 -39.98 -32.88 14.96
N ILE A 27 -38.70 -33.02 15.32
CA ILE A 27 -37.67 -32.01 15.11
C ILE A 27 -37.48 -31.73 13.61
N ILE A 28 -37.36 -32.79 12.79
CA ILE A 28 -37.25 -32.67 11.32
C ILE A 28 -38.49 -32.00 10.73
N PHE A 29 -39.69 -32.33 11.22
CA PHE A 29 -40.93 -31.70 10.79
C PHE A 29 -40.95 -30.19 11.13
N GLU A 30 -40.55 -29.80 12.35
CA GLU A 30 -40.48 -28.40 12.73
C GLU A 30 -39.44 -27.61 11.91
N LEU A 31 -38.29 -28.22 11.61
CA LEU A 31 -37.22 -27.65 10.79
C LEU A 31 -37.65 -27.41 9.34
N ASN A 32 -38.33 -28.38 8.72
CA ASN A 32 -38.95 -28.19 7.40
C ASN A 32 -39.98 -27.06 7.42
N GLY A 33 -40.73 -26.94 8.53
CA GLY A 33 -41.65 -25.83 8.76
C GLY A 33 -40.96 -24.47 8.94
N GLU A 34 -39.72 -24.42 9.45
CA GLU A 34 -39.02 -23.14 9.63
C GLU A 34 -38.59 -22.51 8.30
N LYS A 35 -38.16 -23.30 7.31
CA LYS A 35 -37.85 -22.76 5.98
C LYS A 35 -39.07 -22.03 5.38
N GLN A 36 -40.24 -22.67 5.44
CA GLN A 36 -41.48 -22.10 4.94
C GLN A 36 -41.90 -20.85 5.72
N ARG A 37 -41.75 -20.85 7.05
CA ARG A 37 -42.01 -19.68 7.90
C ARG A 37 -41.07 -18.52 7.60
N MET A 38 -39.79 -18.79 7.33
CA MET A 38 -38.84 -17.77 6.91
C MET A 38 -39.26 -17.14 5.57
N LEU A 39 -39.65 -17.96 4.59
CA LEU A 39 -40.15 -17.48 3.30
C LEU A 39 -41.40 -16.61 3.44
N GLU A 40 -42.39 -17.07 4.22
CA GLU A 40 -43.62 -16.33 4.47
C GLU A 40 -43.34 -14.99 5.18
N ALA A 41 -42.44 -14.99 6.18
CA ALA A 41 -42.02 -13.78 6.85
C ALA A 41 -41.37 -12.80 5.86
N ILE A 42 -40.40 -13.25 5.06
CA ILE A 42 -39.71 -12.42 4.08
C ILE A 42 -40.67 -11.84 3.05
N HIS A 43 -41.59 -12.65 2.51
CA HIS A 43 -42.59 -12.18 1.53
C HIS A 43 -43.66 -11.27 2.15
N SER A 44 -43.90 -11.35 3.46
CA SER A 44 -44.83 -10.46 4.15
C SER A 44 -44.28 -9.04 4.32
N TYR A 45 -42.96 -8.87 4.24
CA TYR A 45 -42.33 -7.56 4.37
C TYR A 45 -42.38 -6.78 3.05
N THR A 46 -42.83 -5.54 3.14
CA THR A 46 -42.93 -4.62 1.99
C THR A 46 -41.71 -3.71 1.83
N ASP A 47 -40.86 -3.63 2.86
CA ASP A 47 -39.69 -2.76 2.92
C ASP A 47 -38.39 -3.56 2.91
N GLU A 48 -37.45 -3.14 2.07
CA GLU A 48 -36.19 -3.84 1.83
C GLU A 48 -35.29 -3.88 3.08
N LYS A 49 -35.26 -2.80 3.89
CA LYS A 49 -34.47 -2.76 5.12
C LYS A 49 -35.01 -3.73 6.17
N THR A 50 -36.32 -3.93 6.19
CA THR A 50 -36.96 -4.90 7.09
C THR A 50 -36.60 -6.33 6.69
N VAL A 51 -36.56 -6.63 5.38
CA VAL A 51 -36.07 -7.91 4.87
C VAL A 51 -34.59 -8.12 5.23
N GLU A 52 -33.74 -7.12 4.99
CA GLU A 52 -32.31 -7.14 5.33
C GLU A 52 -32.10 -7.42 6.82
N TYR A 53 -32.77 -6.67 7.70
CA TYR A 53 -32.68 -6.87 9.15
C TYR A 53 -33.11 -8.28 9.57
N TYR A 54 -34.20 -8.79 8.98
CA TYR A 54 -34.68 -10.13 9.28
C TYR A 54 -33.67 -11.21 8.86
N VAL A 55 -33.19 -11.14 7.62
CA VAL A 55 -32.23 -12.11 7.06
C VAL A 55 -30.94 -12.12 7.88
N ARG A 56 -30.38 -10.95 8.20
CA ARG A 56 -29.18 -10.84 9.06
C ARG A 56 -29.42 -11.43 10.43
N THR A 57 -30.54 -11.09 11.07
CA THR A 57 -30.88 -11.65 12.38
C THR A 57 -30.95 -13.18 12.34
N ARG A 58 -31.50 -13.75 11.27
CA ARG A 58 -31.55 -15.21 11.09
C ARG A 58 -30.18 -15.82 10.80
N GLN A 59 -29.35 -15.19 9.97
CA GLN A 59 -27.98 -15.63 9.72
C GLN A 59 -27.20 -15.75 11.04
N HIS A 60 -27.11 -14.67 11.81
CA HIS A 60 -26.41 -14.63 13.10
C HIS A 60 -26.94 -15.69 14.09
N GLN A 61 -28.26 -15.90 14.11
CA GLN A 61 -28.87 -16.93 14.94
C GLN A 61 -28.47 -18.35 14.50
N LEU A 62 -28.52 -18.65 13.21
CA LEU A 62 -28.19 -19.96 12.67
C LEU A 62 -26.72 -20.29 12.92
N VAL A 63 -25.80 -19.36 12.65
CA VAL A 63 -24.36 -19.51 12.93
C VAL A 63 -24.13 -19.88 14.40
N ARG A 64 -24.68 -19.07 15.32
CA ARG A 64 -24.55 -19.33 16.77
C ARG A 64 -25.11 -20.70 17.17
N LEU A 65 -26.25 -21.12 16.62
CA LEU A 65 -26.84 -22.41 16.96
C LEU A 65 -26.01 -23.58 16.40
N MET A 66 -25.43 -23.43 15.21
CA MET A 66 -24.53 -24.43 14.64
C MET A 66 -23.29 -24.63 15.51
N ASP A 67 -22.65 -23.55 15.94
CA ASP A 67 -21.45 -23.61 16.77
C ASP A 67 -21.74 -24.24 18.14
N LEU A 68 -22.90 -23.93 18.74
CA LEU A 68 -23.32 -24.53 20.02
C LEU A 68 -23.54 -26.04 19.94
N ILE A 69 -24.09 -26.54 18.83
CA ILE A 69 -24.41 -27.97 18.65
C ILE A 69 -23.19 -28.78 18.25
N MET A 70 -22.16 -28.14 17.67
CA MET A 70 -20.95 -28.82 17.21
C MET A 70 -20.21 -29.58 18.33
N GLU A 71 -20.36 -29.16 19.59
CA GLU A 71 -19.77 -29.84 20.75
C GLU A 71 -20.50 -31.14 21.15
N ALA A 72 -21.71 -31.38 20.63
CA ALA A 72 -22.54 -32.53 20.96
C ALA A 72 -22.39 -33.67 19.92
N ASN A 73 -22.23 -34.91 20.39
CA ASN A 73 -21.92 -36.07 19.52
C ASN A 73 -23.03 -37.14 19.45
N ASP A 74 -24.27 -36.79 19.83
CA ASP A 74 -25.42 -37.67 19.69
C ASP A 74 -26.08 -37.55 18.31
N ASP A 75 -26.89 -38.54 17.94
CA ASP A 75 -27.51 -38.58 16.61
C ASP A 75 -28.56 -37.48 16.40
N ILE A 76 -29.20 -36.97 17.45
CA ILE A 76 -30.17 -35.87 17.34
C ILE A 76 -29.43 -34.57 17.02
N SER A 77 -28.34 -34.29 17.73
CA SER A 77 -27.47 -33.14 17.46
C SER A 77 -26.98 -33.12 16.00
N LYS A 78 -26.61 -34.27 15.43
CA LYS A 78 -26.24 -34.37 14.00
C LYS A 78 -27.40 -34.01 13.05
N HIS A 79 -28.62 -34.44 13.35
CA HIS A 79 -29.79 -34.13 12.53
C HIS A 79 -30.17 -32.65 12.62
N ILE A 80 -30.11 -32.06 13.81
CA ILE A 80 -30.35 -30.62 14.01
C ILE A 80 -29.29 -29.81 13.28
N PHE A 81 -28.02 -30.17 13.44
CA PHE A 81 -26.91 -29.51 12.78
C PHE A 81 -27.03 -29.51 11.27
N LYS A 82 -27.33 -30.68 10.67
CA LYS A 82 -27.59 -30.78 9.23
C LYS A 82 -28.70 -29.83 8.78
N SER A 83 -29.78 -29.77 9.54
CA SER A 83 -30.94 -28.95 9.19
C SER A 83 -30.68 -27.46 9.36
N LEU A 84 -29.89 -27.06 10.37
CA LEU A 84 -29.39 -25.70 10.51
C LEU A 84 -28.51 -25.30 9.31
N GLY A 85 -27.61 -26.19 8.88
CA GLY A 85 -26.79 -25.99 7.69
C GLY A 85 -27.62 -25.84 6.41
N GLU A 86 -28.68 -26.63 6.25
CA GLU A 86 -29.61 -26.50 5.13
C GLU A 86 -30.36 -25.15 5.12
N LEU A 87 -30.77 -24.65 6.30
CA LEU A 87 -31.39 -23.33 6.45
C LEU A 87 -30.41 -22.19 6.17
N LEU A 88 -29.18 -22.30 6.66
CA LEU A 88 -28.14 -21.29 6.43
C LEU A 88 -27.77 -21.22 4.94
N ASN A 89 -27.53 -22.37 4.30
CA ASN A 89 -27.27 -22.47 2.86
C ASN A 89 -28.44 -21.94 2.02
N PHE A 90 -29.68 -22.10 2.50
CA PHE A 90 -30.85 -21.48 1.87
C PHE A 90 -30.78 -19.94 1.90
N LEU A 91 -30.43 -19.33 3.04
CA LEU A 91 -30.23 -17.88 3.13
C LEU A 91 -29.07 -17.42 2.24
N GLU A 92 -27.97 -18.17 2.22
CA GLU A 92 -26.78 -17.89 1.41
C GLU A 92 -27.04 -17.91 -0.09
N LYS A 93 -27.89 -18.83 -0.57
CA LYS A 93 -28.19 -18.94 -2.00
C LYS A 93 -29.29 -17.98 -2.45
N ASP A 94 -30.38 -17.92 -1.70
CA ASP A 94 -31.60 -17.25 -2.16
C ASP A 94 -31.66 -15.77 -1.71
N PHE A 95 -30.90 -15.40 -0.67
CA PHE A 95 -30.93 -14.07 -0.06
C PHE A 95 -29.53 -13.47 0.19
N SER A 96 -28.52 -13.88 -0.58
CA SER A 96 -27.12 -13.41 -0.46
C SER A 96 -26.96 -11.90 -0.33
N ARG A 97 -27.72 -11.12 -1.13
CA ARG A 97 -27.68 -9.64 -1.11
C ARG A 97 -28.08 -9.00 0.23
N TYR A 98 -28.73 -9.75 1.10
CA TYR A 98 -29.24 -9.29 2.40
C TYR A 98 -28.42 -9.81 3.57
N LEU A 99 -27.43 -10.66 3.32
CA LEU A 99 -26.58 -11.17 4.38
C LEU A 99 -25.72 -10.07 4.99
N ASP A 100 -25.29 -10.34 6.21
CA ASP A 100 -24.23 -9.60 6.87
C ASP A 100 -22.90 -10.27 6.53
N GLU A 101 -22.10 -9.58 5.72
CA GLU A 101 -20.76 -10.04 5.36
C GLU A 101 -19.80 -10.01 6.56
N ASP A 102 -20.10 -9.21 7.59
CA ASP A 102 -19.28 -9.11 8.81
C ASP A 102 -19.69 -10.13 9.88
N CYS A 103 -20.74 -10.93 9.60
CA CYS A 103 -21.06 -12.08 10.42
C CYS A 103 -19.89 -13.07 10.41
N LEU A 104 -19.63 -13.70 11.55
CA LEU A 104 -18.64 -14.76 11.66
C LEU A 104 -19.14 -16.01 10.92
N LEU A 105 -18.20 -16.78 10.39
CA LEU A 105 -18.48 -18.10 9.82
C LEU A 105 -18.73 -19.12 10.92
N PRO A 106 -19.61 -20.11 10.71
CA PRO A 106 -19.68 -21.28 11.56
C PRO A 106 -18.33 -22.01 11.59
N GLU A 107 -17.94 -22.57 12.74
CA GLU A 107 -16.64 -23.25 12.91
C GLU A 107 -16.51 -24.47 11.97
N ILE A 108 -17.61 -25.12 11.63
CA ILE A 108 -17.58 -26.20 10.63
C ILE A 108 -17.20 -25.70 9.23
N TYR A 109 -17.65 -24.51 8.83
CA TYR A 109 -17.29 -23.93 7.54
C TYR A 109 -15.82 -23.53 7.55
N MET A 110 -15.32 -23.04 8.70
CA MET A 110 -13.89 -22.79 8.90
C MET A 110 -13.07 -24.08 8.74
N GLN A 111 -13.46 -25.18 9.37
CA GLN A 111 -12.77 -26.47 9.25
C GLN A 111 -12.72 -26.96 7.80
N ILE A 112 -13.87 -26.98 7.12
CA ILE A 112 -13.95 -27.38 5.70
C ILE A 112 -13.08 -26.48 4.83
N ALA A 113 -13.10 -25.16 5.06
CA ALA A 113 -12.27 -24.22 4.31
C ALA A 113 -10.77 -24.44 4.58
N ARG A 114 -10.36 -24.71 5.82
CA ARG A 114 -8.96 -25.02 6.16
C ARG A 114 -8.49 -26.28 5.44
N GLU A 115 -9.29 -27.36 5.48
CA GLU A 115 -8.97 -28.60 4.77
C GLU A 115 -8.87 -28.39 3.26
N THR A 116 -9.77 -27.60 2.68
CA THR A 116 -9.82 -27.38 1.23
C THR A 116 -8.68 -26.49 0.74
N LEU A 117 -8.29 -25.47 1.51
CA LEU A 117 -7.34 -24.45 1.08
C LEU A 117 -5.89 -24.72 1.50
N MET A 118 -5.64 -25.70 2.37
CA MET A 118 -4.30 -25.97 2.91
C MET A 118 -3.25 -26.16 1.81
N ASP A 119 -3.53 -27.03 0.85
CA ASP A 119 -2.60 -27.36 -0.24
C ASP A 119 -2.29 -26.14 -1.11
N GLU A 120 -3.30 -25.30 -1.39
CA GLU A 120 -3.13 -24.05 -2.14
C GLU A 120 -2.30 -23.03 -1.37
N ILE A 121 -2.54 -22.87 -0.06
CA ILE A 121 -1.77 -21.99 0.83
C ILE A 121 -0.31 -22.41 0.87
N GLU A 122 -0.04 -23.71 1.02
CA GLU A 122 1.31 -24.26 1.03
C GLU A 122 2.02 -24.05 -0.31
N LEU A 123 1.32 -24.28 -1.43
CA LEU A 123 1.90 -24.11 -2.75
C LEU A 123 2.21 -22.64 -3.07
N VAL A 124 1.32 -21.71 -2.75
CA VAL A 124 1.58 -20.26 -2.91
C VAL A 124 2.78 -19.84 -2.05
N SER A 125 2.83 -20.29 -0.79
CA SER A 125 3.96 -20.04 0.10
C SER A 125 5.30 -20.59 -0.44
N PHE A 126 5.25 -21.77 -1.08
CA PHE A 126 6.41 -22.38 -1.74
C PHE A 126 6.86 -21.59 -2.97
N ARG A 127 5.93 -21.19 -3.84
CA ARG A 127 6.22 -20.40 -5.06
C ARG A 127 6.82 -19.03 -4.72
N MET A 128 6.42 -18.45 -3.59
CA MET A 128 7.02 -17.22 -3.06
C MET A 128 8.39 -17.44 -2.38
N GLY A 129 8.92 -18.67 -2.34
CA GLY A 129 10.11 -19.03 -1.57
C GLY A 129 11.42 -18.32 -1.96
N ASN A 130 11.52 -17.81 -3.19
CA ASN A 130 12.69 -17.05 -3.66
C ASN A 130 12.52 -15.53 -3.53
N LEU A 131 11.35 -15.07 -3.06
CA LEU A 131 11.08 -13.65 -2.88
C LEU A 131 11.62 -13.14 -1.54
N ASP A 132 11.56 -11.82 -1.38
CA ASP A 132 11.85 -11.17 -0.11
C ASP A 132 11.01 -11.78 1.05
N GLU A 133 11.70 -12.23 2.10
CA GLU A 133 11.09 -12.89 3.25
C GLU A 133 10.14 -11.97 4.01
N GLN A 134 10.39 -10.65 4.02
CA GLN A 134 9.50 -9.69 4.64
C GLN A 134 8.16 -9.64 3.90
N LEU A 135 8.18 -9.47 2.57
CA LEU A 135 6.96 -9.51 1.75
C LEU A 135 6.20 -10.82 1.92
N LYS A 136 6.90 -11.96 1.83
CA LYS A 136 6.28 -13.28 2.02
C LYS A 136 5.61 -13.39 3.38
N SER A 137 6.29 -12.96 4.45
CA SER A 137 5.71 -13.00 5.79
C SER A 137 4.44 -12.15 5.92
N ILE A 138 4.44 -10.95 5.32
CA ILE A 138 3.29 -10.04 5.31
C ILE A 138 2.10 -10.66 4.55
N VAL A 139 2.33 -11.15 3.33
CA VAL A 139 1.27 -11.75 2.48
C VAL A 139 0.71 -13.02 3.10
N MET A 140 1.55 -13.84 3.72
CA MET A 140 1.12 -15.11 4.31
C MET A 140 0.49 -14.96 5.71
N LYS A 141 0.65 -13.81 6.37
CA LYS A 141 0.15 -13.58 7.73
C LYS A 141 -1.37 -13.80 7.89
N PRO A 142 -2.26 -13.28 7.01
CA PRO A 142 -3.69 -13.53 7.13
C PRO A 142 -4.04 -15.03 7.08
N TYR A 143 -3.36 -15.79 6.22
CA TYR A 143 -3.55 -17.25 6.12
C TYR A 143 -3.03 -17.98 7.35
N ARG A 144 -1.89 -17.57 7.92
CA ARG A 144 -1.39 -18.12 9.19
C ARG A 144 -2.40 -17.91 10.32
N ILE A 145 -3.02 -16.73 10.40
CA ILE A 145 -4.06 -16.44 11.40
C ILE A 145 -5.31 -17.30 11.16
N PHE A 146 -5.76 -17.40 9.91
CA PHE A 146 -6.89 -18.25 9.52
C PHE A 146 -6.69 -19.73 9.91
N LEU A 147 -5.47 -20.24 9.79
CA LEU A 147 -5.09 -21.61 10.15
C LEU A 147 -4.95 -21.85 11.66
N LEU A 148 -5.01 -20.82 12.52
CA LEU A 148 -4.98 -21.01 13.97
C LEU A 148 -6.32 -21.58 14.47
N ASP A 149 -6.24 -22.51 15.42
CA ASP A 149 -7.40 -23.02 16.14
C ASP A 149 -8.14 -21.88 16.85
N GLY A 150 -9.47 -21.84 16.69
CA GLY A 150 -10.33 -20.81 17.28
C GLY A 150 -10.27 -19.43 16.59
N ALA A 151 -9.56 -19.30 15.47
CA ALA A 151 -9.59 -18.08 14.66
C ALA A 151 -11.03 -17.73 14.26
N GLN A 152 -11.42 -16.48 14.48
CA GLN A 152 -12.72 -15.94 14.11
C GLN A 152 -12.57 -15.20 12.79
N VAL A 153 -13.28 -15.64 11.76
CA VAL A 153 -13.21 -15.08 10.41
C VAL A 153 -14.62 -14.83 9.91
N SER A 154 -14.84 -13.62 9.41
CA SER A 154 -16.10 -13.22 8.82
C SER A 154 -16.31 -13.77 7.40
N TYR A 155 -17.54 -13.73 6.91
CA TYR A 155 -17.85 -14.06 5.51
C TYR A 155 -17.04 -13.20 4.53
N HIS A 156 -16.90 -11.91 4.83
CA HIS A 156 -16.07 -10.98 4.05
C HIS A 156 -14.61 -11.41 3.98
N GLU A 157 -14.00 -11.64 5.15
CA GLU A 157 -12.59 -12.02 5.22
C GLU A 157 -12.33 -13.34 4.51
N MET A 158 -13.20 -14.33 4.68
CA MET A 158 -13.07 -15.62 4.00
C MET A 158 -13.18 -15.48 2.48
N PHE A 159 -14.17 -14.73 2.00
CA PHE A 159 -14.34 -14.46 0.57
C PHE A 159 -13.12 -13.74 0.00
N TYR A 160 -12.61 -12.73 0.72
CA TYR A 160 -11.40 -12.01 0.35
C TYR A 160 -10.19 -12.95 0.26
N LEU A 161 -9.94 -13.75 1.31
CA LEU A 161 -8.80 -14.66 1.40
C LEU A 161 -8.86 -15.74 0.31
N GLN A 162 -10.03 -16.32 0.02
CA GLN A 162 -10.18 -17.29 -1.06
C GLN A 162 -9.86 -16.69 -2.42
N LYS A 163 -10.38 -15.48 -2.71
CA LYS A 163 -10.16 -14.85 -4.00
C LYS A 163 -8.72 -14.40 -4.18
N LEU A 164 -8.10 -13.84 -3.13
CA LEU A 164 -6.69 -13.47 -3.17
C LEU A 164 -5.79 -14.70 -3.32
N LEU A 165 -6.06 -15.78 -2.57
CA LEU A 165 -5.30 -17.02 -2.68
C LEU A 165 -5.39 -17.61 -4.08
N HIS A 166 -6.60 -17.65 -4.65
CA HIS A 166 -6.82 -18.14 -5.99
C HIS A 166 -6.05 -17.31 -7.03
N GLU A 167 -6.06 -15.98 -6.93
CA GLU A 167 -5.32 -15.12 -7.86
C GLU A 167 -3.80 -15.32 -7.73
N LEU A 168 -3.29 -15.43 -6.50
CA LEU A 168 -1.88 -15.76 -6.27
C LEU A 168 -1.55 -17.17 -6.80
N TYR A 169 -2.44 -18.13 -6.62
CA TYR A 169 -2.26 -19.48 -7.14
C TYR A 169 -2.23 -19.52 -8.69
N GLU A 170 -3.06 -18.72 -9.35
CA GLU A 170 -3.10 -18.68 -10.82
C GLU A 170 -1.94 -17.87 -11.42
N GLN A 171 -1.60 -16.73 -10.82
CA GLN A 171 -0.60 -15.81 -11.39
C GLN A 171 0.84 -16.15 -11.01
N LEU A 172 1.08 -16.69 -9.80
CA LEU A 172 2.44 -16.96 -9.35
C LEU A 172 2.94 -18.27 -9.99
N THR A 173 3.99 -18.17 -10.78
CA THR A 173 4.71 -19.32 -11.35
C THR A 173 6.04 -19.54 -10.61
N GLU A 174 6.84 -20.53 -10.99
CA GLU A 174 8.17 -20.78 -10.39
C GLU A 174 9.14 -19.58 -10.55
N THR A 175 8.87 -18.68 -11.50
CA THR A 175 9.68 -17.48 -11.79
C THR A 175 8.95 -16.19 -11.42
N VAL A 176 8.23 -16.19 -10.30
CA VAL A 176 7.52 -15.00 -9.79
C VAL A 176 8.50 -13.87 -9.45
N SER A 177 8.17 -12.64 -9.85
CA SER A 177 8.86 -11.42 -9.42
C SER A 177 8.13 -10.74 -8.25
N ILE A 178 8.83 -9.84 -7.54
CA ILE A 178 8.24 -9.05 -6.45
C ILE A 178 7.10 -8.17 -7.01
N GLU A 179 7.30 -7.63 -8.20
CA GLU A 179 6.37 -6.76 -8.91
C GLU A 179 5.05 -7.49 -9.24
N ASP A 180 5.11 -8.76 -9.60
CA ASP A 180 3.91 -9.57 -9.87
C ASP A 180 3.04 -9.71 -8.61
N VAL A 181 3.66 -10.03 -7.47
CA VAL A 181 2.95 -10.13 -6.19
C VAL A 181 2.38 -8.76 -5.80
N GLN A 182 3.17 -7.68 -5.91
CA GLN A 182 2.71 -6.34 -5.59
C GLN A 182 1.51 -5.92 -6.45
N LEU A 183 1.50 -6.26 -7.74
CA LEU A 183 0.39 -5.97 -8.64
C LEU A 183 -0.90 -6.65 -8.15
N VAL A 184 -0.85 -7.94 -7.80
CA VAL A 184 -2.00 -8.67 -7.26
C VAL A 184 -2.50 -8.02 -5.97
N LEU A 185 -1.60 -7.68 -5.04
CA LEU A 185 -1.97 -7.05 -3.77
C LEU A 185 -2.60 -5.66 -3.98
N LEU A 186 -2.15 -4.89 -4.97
CA LEU A 186 -2.74 -3.60 -5.34
C LEU A 186 -4.13 -3.78 -5.98
N GLN A 187 -4.30 -4.77 -6.85
CA GLN A 187 -5.59 -5.08 -7.48
C GLN A 187 -6.64 -5.53 -6.47
N PHE A 188 -6.22 -6.21 -5.41
CA PHE A 188 -7.08 -6.69 -4.33
C PHE A 188 -7.22 -5.72 -3.16
N ASP A 189 -6.61 -4.53 -3.23
CA ASP A 189 -6.62 -3.55 -2.13
C ASP A 189 -6.20 -4.17 -0.79
N PHE A 190 -5.02 -4.82 -0.78
CA PHE A 190 -4.41 -5.41 0.41
C PHE A 190 -3.99 -4.33 1.41
N ASN A 191 -4.96 -3.71 2.06
CA ASN A 191 -4.85 -2.53 2.91
C ASN A 191 -4.33 -2.87 4.33
N ASP A 192 -3.42 -3.85 4.41
CA ASP A 192 -2.72 -4.19 5.64
C ASP A 192 -1.66 -3.12 5.98
N PRO A 193 -1.59 -2.65 7.23
CA PRO A 193 -0.60 -1.63 7.62
C PRO A 193 0.86 -2.06 7.47
N GLU A 194 1.18 -3.34 7.68
CA GLU A 194 2.56 -3.83 7.52
C GLU A 194 2.96 -3.83 6.05
N TYR A 195 2.03 -4.20 5.16
CA TYR A 195 2.25 -4.11 3.73
C TYR A 195 2.39 -2.66 3.26
N PHE A 196 1.52 -1.75 3.73
CA PHE A 196 1.63 -0.33 3.40
C PHE A 196 3.01 0.22 3.78
N ASN A 197 3.48 -0.06 5.00
CA ASN A 197 4.79 0.39 5.48
C ASN A 197 5.94 -0.22 4.65
N TYR A 198 5.86 -1.51 4.35
CA TYR A 198 6.82 -2.17 3.47
C TYR A 198 6.90 -1.49 2.10
N PHE A 199 5.75 -1.20 1.50
CA PHE A 199 5.69 -0.67 0.14
C PHE A 199 6.16 0.78 0.08
N ILE A 200 5.84 1.63 1.06
CA ILE A 200 6.34 3.01 1.10
C ILE A 200 7.86 3.08 1.29
N GLU A 201 8.50 2.12 1.98
CA GLU A 201 9.96 2.10 2.08
C GLU A 201 10.62 1.80 0.73
N ILE A 202 10.05 0.89 -0.07
CA ILE A 202 10.50 0.63 -1.45
C ILE A 202 10.36 1.89 -2.30
N LEU A 203 9.20 2.55 -2.23
CA LEU A 203 8.96 3.79 -2.97
C LEU A 203 9.93 4.89 -2.53
N ARG A 204 10.16 5.05 -1.22
CA ARG A 204 11.10 6.03 -0.68
C ARG A 204 12.52 5.79 -1.18
N GLN A 205 13.02 4.55 -1.08
CA GLN A 205 14.35 4.20 -1.58
C GLN A 205 14.48 4.56 -3.06
N ASN A 206 13.47 4.22 -3.88
CA ASN A 206 13.50 4.56 -5.29
C ASN A 206 13.47 6.07 -5.54
N ILE A 207 12.67 6.84 -4.79
CA ILE A 207 12.64 8.30 -4.88
C ILE A 207 13.99 8.88 -4.47
N ASP A 208 14.60 8.39 -3.39
CA ASP A 208 15.84 8.93 -2.84
C ASP A 208 17.09 8.64 -3.68
N GLU A 209 17.06 7.63 -4.54
CA GLU A 209 18.09 7.42 -5.57
C GLU A 209 18.17 8.57 -6.59
N ALA A 210 17.11 9.37 -6.74
CA ALA A 210 17.11 10.48 -7.67
C ALA A 210 17.90 11.69 -7.13
N ILE A 211 18.83 12.19 -7.95
CA ILE A 211 19.81 13.21 -7.53
C ILE A 211 19.16 14.58 -7.34
N SER A 212 18.24 14.98 -8.22
CA SER A 212 17.62 16.30 -8.17
C SER A 212 16.19 16.27 -7.65
N ILE A 213 15.74 17.36 -7.01
CA ILE A 213 14.34 17.54 -6.60
C ILE A 213 13.39 17.36 -7.77
N LYS A 214 13.78 17.83 -8.96
CA LYS A 214 12.98 17.68 -10.18
C LYS A 214 12.79 16.20 -10.53
N ASP A 215 13.87 15.41 -10.49
CA ASP A 215 13.82 13.98 -10.80
C ASP A 215 13.00 13.21 -9.73
N LYS A 216 13.12 13.59 -8.45
CA LYS A 216 12.27 13.05 -7.37
C LYS A 216 10.78 13.30 -7.64
N LYS A 217 10.41 14.53 -8.00
CA LYS A 217 9.03 14.88 -8.36
C LYS A 217 8.54 14.09 -9.57
N GLU A 218 9.37 13.94 -10.60
CA GLU A 218 9.04 13.14 -11.78
C GLU A 218 8.77 11.68 -11.43
N LYS A 219 9.60 11.05 -10.59
CA LYS A 219 9.36 9.69 -10.07
C LYS A 219 8.03 9.58 -9.33
N ILE A 220 7.73 10.54 -8.44
CA ILE A 220 6.43 10.59 -7.72
C ILE A 220 5.26 10.66 -8.70
N PHE A 221 5.34 11.51 -9.74
CA PHE A 221 4.28 11.57 -10.76
C PHE A 221 4.13 10.27 -11.54
N LEU A 222 5.23 9.58 -11.84
CA LEU A 222 5.19 8.27 -12.49
C LEU A 222 4.51 7.21 -11.60
N PHE A 223 4.82 7.17 -10.30
CA PHE A 223 4.15 6.27 -9.36
C PHE A 223 2.65 6.57 -9.25
N ARG A 224 2.28 7.85 -9.09
CA ARG A 224 0.86 8.26 -9.08
C ARG A 224 0.14 7.85 -10.35
N LYS A 225 0.78 8.03 -11.52
CA LYS A 225 0.21 7.59 -12.80
C LYS A 225 0.00 6.08 -12.81
N TYR A 226 1.02 5.30 -12.43
CA TYR A 226 0.95 3.85 -12.38
C TYR A 226 -0.18 3.35 -11.46
N PHE A 227 -0.24 3.83 -10.22
CA PHE A 227 -1.28 3.44 -9.27
C PHE A 227 -2.70 3.84 -9.71
N ASN A 228 -2.84 5.00 -10.35
CA ASN A 228 -4.12 5.42 -10.89
C ASN A 228 -4.60 4.56 -12.05
N GLN A 229 -3.68 3.96 -12.81
CA GLN A 229 -3.97 3.08 -13.94
C GLN A 229 -4.26 1.62 -13.52
N ILE A 230 -3.94 1.22 -12.30
CA ILE A 230 -4.31 -0.09 -11.78
C ILE A 230 -5.82 -0.14 -11.51
N THR A 231 -6.47 -1.13 -12.13
CA THR A 231 -7.86 -1.49 -11.88
C THR A 231 -7.93 -2.33 -10.61
N VAL A 232 -8.63 -1.80 -9.61
CA VAL A 232 -8.90 -2.51 -8.35
C VAL A 232 -10.19 -3.29 -8.48
N HIS A 233 -10.26 -4.49 -7.90
CA HIS A 233 -11.49 -5.26 -7.80
C HIS A 233 -12.48 -4.54 -6.86
N PRO A 234 -13.65 -4.11 -7.35
CA PRO A 234 -14.59 -3.35 -6.53
C PRO A 234 -15.05 -4.18 -5.32
N GLY A 235 -15.04 -3.56 -4.13
CA GLY A 235 -15.49 -4.20 -2.89
C GLY A 235 -14.49 -5.19 -2.27
N MET A 236 -13.35 -5.44 -2.90
CA MET A 236 -12.29 -6.29 -2.35
C MET A 236 -11.33 -5.43 -1.56
N TYR A 237 -11.34 -5.55 -0.23
CA TYR A 237 -10.38 -4.93 0.67
C TYR A 237 -10.22 -5.80 1.92
N LEU A 238 -9.00 -6.03 2.38
CA LEU A 238 -8.75 -6.97 3.48
C LEU A 238 -9.39 -6.50 4.80
N LYS A 239 -9.23 -5.21 5.14
CA LYS A 239 -9.67 -4.62 6.41
C LYS A 239 -10.70 -3.52 6.16
N LYS A 240 -11.98 -3.78 6.46
CA LYS A 240 -13.08 -2.83 6.22
C LYS A 240 -12.95 -1.49 6.92
N LEU A 241 -12.36 -1.48 8.11
CA LEU A 241 -12.20 -0.28 8.93
C LEU A 241 -10.99 0.57 8.54
N HIS A 242 -10.14 0.06 7.64
CA HIS A 242 -8.98 0.77 7.14
C HIS A 242 -9.30 1.44 5.81
N LYS A 243 -8.63 2.56 5.53
CA LYS A 243 -8.74 3.20 4.22
C LYS A 243 -8.23 2.24 3.12
N PRO A 244 -8.78 2.32 1.89
CA PRO A 244 -8.20 1.62 0.75
C PRO A 244 -6.70 1.88 0.61
N LEU A 245 -5.92 0.86 0.28
CA LEU A 245 -4.48 0.95 0.05
C LEU A 245 -4.17 2.02 -1.02
N LYS A 246 -4.93 2.06 -2.10
CA LYS A 246 -4.75 3.07 -3.17
C LYS A 246 -4.88 4.51 -2.63
N GLU A 247 -5.85 4.74 -1.74
CA GLU A 247 -6.03 6.05 -1.10
C GLU A 247 -4.89 6.36 -0.12
N GLN A 248 -4.42 5.36 0.64
CA GLN A 248 -3.29 5.51 1.55
C GLN A 248 -2.01 5.91 0.78
N LEU A 249 -1.72 5.22 -0.33
CA LEU A 249 -0.56 5.50 -1.17
C LEU A 249 -0.65 6.86 -1.85
N GLU A 250 -1.82 7.24 -2.37
CA GLU A 250 -2.02 8.56 -2.96
C GLU A 250 -1.85 9.67 -1.93
N SER A 251 -2.39 9.49 -0.72
CA SER A 251 -2.22 10.43 0.38
C SER A 251 -0.75 10.58 0.77
N TRP A 252 0.01 9.49 0.79
CA TRP A 252 1.43 9.51 1.10
C TRP A 252 2.25 10.21 0.00
N LEU A 253 2.01 9.88 -1.27
CA LEU A 253 2.68 10.52 -2.41
C LEU A 253 2.37 12.01 -2.50
N ALA A 254 1.14 12.42 -2.17
CA ALA A 254 0.76 13.83 -2.12
C ALA A 254 1.51 14.59 -1.01
N ALA A 255 1.69 13.96 0.16
CA ALA A 255 2.47 14.53 1.24
C ALA A 255 3.95 14.68 0.85
N GLU A 256 4.53 13.67 0.19
CA GLU A 256 5.92 13.72 -0.29
C GLU A 256 6.13 14.81 -1.34
N LEU A 257 5.20 14.96 -2.28
CA LEU A 257 5.24 16.02 -3.27
C LEU A 257 5.17 17.41 -2.62
N SER A 258 4.26 17.59 -1.66
CA SER A 258 4.13 18.83 -0.88
C SER A 258 5.41 19.13 -0.10
N PHE A 259 6.07 18.12 0.47
CA PHE A 259 7.35 18.29 1.14
C PHE A 259 8.42 18.83 0.17
N LEU A 260 8.57 18.21 -1.02
CA LEU A 260 9.53 18.64 -2.03
C LEU A 260 9.25 20.04 -2.59
N GLU A 261 7.98 20.42 -2.73
CA GLU A 261 7.57 21.77 -3.14
C GLU A 261 7.95 22.83 -2.10
N ASN A 262 7.67 22.55 -0.82
CA ASN A 262 8.06 23.45 0.26
C ASN A 262 9.59 23.55 0.37
N TYR A 263 10.29 22.43 0.24
CA TYR A 263 11.75 22.40 0.27
C TYR A 263 12.38 23.19 -0.88
N GLU A 264 11.88 23.05 -2.11
CA GLU A 264 12.32 23.85 -3.25
C GLU A 264 12.02 25.36 -3.07
N GLY A 265 10.91 25.70 -2.45
CA GLY A 265 10.57 27.07 -2.06
C GLY A 265 11.58 27.67 -1.06
N LEU A 266 12.03 26.88 -0.09
CA LEU A 266 13.07 27.29 0.87
C LEU A 266 14.42 27.53 0.16
N LEU A 267 14.84 26.62 -0.72
CA LEU A 267 16.05 26.79 -1.53
C LEU A 267 16.01 28.09 -2.37
N SER A 268 14.87 28.34 -3.01
CA SER A 268 14.64 29.53 -3.84
C SER A 268 14.66 30.83 -3.04
N ASN A 269 14.33 30.75 -1.75
CA ASN A 269 14.40 31.86 -0.79
C ASN A 269 15.78 31.97 -0.09
N GLY A 270 16.79 31.21 -0.54
CA GLY A 270 18.17 31.31 -0.06
C GLY A 270 18.49 30.46 1.17
N TYR A 271 17.60 29.55 1.59
CA TYR A 271 17.88 28.58 2.63
C TYR A 271 18.66 27.40 2.03
N LEU A 272 19.92 27.20 2.42
CA LEU A 272 20.71 26.04 2.01
C LEU A 272 20.51 24.88 3.01
N PRO A 273 20.35 23.62 2.55
CA PRO A 273 20.21 22.46 3.42
C PRO A 273 21.52 22.11 4.14
N ALA A 274 21.44 21.37 5.24
CA ALA A 274 22.60 20.94 6.04
C ALA A 274 23.69 20.22 5.22
N GLU A 275 23.33 19.47 4.18
CA GLU A 275 24.30 18.79 3.29
C GLU A 275 25.11 19.76 2.41
N MET A 276 24.56 20.95 2.12
CA MET A 276 25.28 22.05 1.48
C MET A 276 25.96 23.00 2.47
N GLU A 277 25.83 22.79 3.79
CA GLU A 277 26.59 23.58 4.78
C GLU A 277 28.09 23.41 4.64
N ILE A 278 28.57 22.25 4.15
CA ILE A 278 29.98 22.02 3.82
C ILE A 278 30.51 23.11 2.88
N TRP A 279 29.64 23.62 2.00
CA TRP A 279 29.98 24.63 1.00
C TRP A 279 29.63 26.05 1.42
N LYS A 280 28.95 26.25 2.56
CA LYS A 280 28.50 27.57 3.05
C LYS A 280 29.66 28.51 3.33
N ASP A 281 30.78 27.96 3.79
CA ASP A 281 32.03 28.70 4.06
C ASP A 281 33.15 28.32 3.07
N PHE A 282 32.90 27.41 2.14
CA PHE A 282 33.90 26.98 1.17
C PHE A 282 34.02 28.01 0.04
N LYS A 283 35.10 28.79 0.09
CA LYS A 283 35.48 29.68 -1.01
C LYS A 283 36.80 29.27 -1.63
N VAL A 284 36.80 29.10 -2.95
CA VAL A 284 38.01 28.90 -3.75
C VAL A 284 38.82 30.19 -3.74
N ARG A 285 39.96 30.15 -3.05
CA ARG A 285 40.87 31.30 -2.98
C ARG A 285 41.71 31.39 -4.24
N THR A 286 41.62 32.51 -4.94
CA THR A 286 42.40 32.76 -6.15
C THR A 286 43.34 33.94 -5.98
N SER A 287 44.48 33.89 -6.66
CA SER A 287 45.37 35.04 -6.82
C SER A 287 44.93 35.97 -7.97
N LEU A 288 43.66 35.91 -8.36
CA LEU A 288 43.11 36.71 -9.45
C LEU A 288 42.34 37.90 -8.88
N SER A 289 42.41 39.05 -9.54
CA SER A 289 41.43 40.14 -9.32
C SER A 289 40.04 39.73 -9.80
N VAL A 290 39.00 40.43 -9.33
CA VAL A 290 37.60 40.19 -9.77
C VAL A 290 37.49 40.33 -11.30
N SER A 291 38.18 41.31 -11.86
CA SER A 291 38.19 41.58 -13.30
C SER A 291 38.90 40.48 -14.09
N GLN A 292 40.02 39.95 -13.60
CA GLN A 292 40.73 38.83 -14.23
C GLN A 292 39.91 37.53 -14.18
N LEU A 293 39.31 37.22 -13.03
CA LEU A 293 38.45 36.06 -12.85
C LEU A 293 37.24 36.13 -13.79
N GLY A 294 36.53 37.26 -13.77
CA GLY A 294 35.37 37.46 -14.66
C GLY A 294 35.77 37.38 -16.13
N ARG A 295 36.91 37.97 -16.52
CA ARG A 295 37.35 37.91 -17.91
C ARG A 295 37.73 36.50 -18.36
N LEU A 296 38.39 35.71 -17.51
CA LEU A 296 38.69 34.30 -17.79
C LEU A 296 37.42 33.47 -17.98
N VAL A 297 36.44 33.62 -17.07
CA VAL A 297 35.13 32.95 -17.19
C VAL A 297 34.43 33.38 -18.49
N GLY A 298 34.48 34.67 -18.83
CA GLY A 298 33.94 35.19 -20.08
C GLY A 298 34.63 34.61 -21.33
N LEU A 299 35.94 34.39 -21.29
CA LEU A 299 36.68 33.73 -22.37
C LEU A 299 36.26 32.28 -22.52
N LEU A 300 36.19 31.51 -21.42
CA LEU A 300 35.74 30.10 -21.43
C LEU A 300 34.31 29.95 -21.95
N LEU A 301 33.43 30.90 -21.63
CA LEU A 301 32.08 30.96 -22.16
C LEU A 301 32.07 31.27 -23.66
N THR A 302 32.92 32.19 -24.12
CA THR A 302 32.99 32.59 -25.53
C THR A 302 33.61 31.52 -26.42
N SER A 303 34.58 30.77 -25.90
CA SER A 303 35.23 29.66 -26.60
C SER A 303 34.46 28.34 -26.53
N GLY A 304 33.34 28.29 -25.80
CA GLY A 304 32.47 27.12 -25.73
C GLY A 304 32.92 26.05 -24.73
N PHE A 305 33.89 26.33 -23.86
CA PHE A 305 34.25 25.43 -22.76
C PHE A 305 33.25 25.47 -21.61
N ILE A 306 32.58 26.61 -21.41
CA ILE A 306 31.43 26.73 -20.50
C ILE A 306 30.18 26.90 -21.36
N LEU A 307 29.16 26.08 -21.10
CA LEU A 307 27.92 26.03 -21.89
C LEU A 307 26.71 26.70 -21.20
N ASN A 308 26.89 27.27 -20.01
CA ASN A 308 25.80 27.89 -19.26
C ASN A 308 25.24 29.13 -19.98
N ASN A 309 23.98 29.04 -20.41
CA ASN A 309 23.30 30.13 -21.14
C ASN A 309 22.93 31.33 -20.25
N ASN A 310 22.67 31.09 -18.96
CA ASN A 310 22.33 32.14 -18.01
C ASN A 310 23.60 32.72 -17.34
N LYS A 311 24.14 33.76 -17.97
CA LYS A 311 25.36 34.45 -17.52
C LYS A 311 25.21 35.12 -16.15
N THR A 312 23.98 35.44 -15.73
CA THR A 312 23.70 36.03 -14.42
C THR A 312 23.87 34.99 -13.32
N VAL A 313 23.28 33.80 -13.51
CA VAL A 313 23.41 32.68 -12.59
C VAL A 313 24.86 32.20 -12.53
N LEU A 314 25.55 32.17 -13.68
CA LEU A 314 26.98 31.85 -13.72
C LEU A 314 27.82 32.87 -12.92
N ALA A 315 27.59 34.18 -13.12
CA ALA A 315 28.26 35.20 -12.33
C ALA A 315 27.92 35.11 -10.83
N GLN A 316 26.69 34.71 -10.49
CA GLN A 316 26.25 34.51 -9.11
C GLN A 316 27.01 33.35 -8.46
N PHE A 317 27.17 32.23 -9.18
CA PHE A 317 27.98 31.10 -8.75
C PHE A 317 29.42 31.52 -8.41
N PHE A 318 30.08 32.24 -9.32
CA PHE A 318 31.45 32.71 -9.08
C PHE A 318 31.54 33.75 -7.95
N SER A 319 30.53 34.59 -7.74
CA SER A 319 30.51 35.50 -6.58
C SER A 319 30.37 34.79 -5.23
N VAL A 320 29.65 33.66 -5.20
CA VAL A 320 29.39 32.92 -3.95
C VAL A 320 30.58 32.03 -3.59
N PHE A 321 31.17 31.36 -4.59
CA PHE A 321 32.16 30.30 -4.34
C PHE A 321 33.63 30.69 -4.55
N PHE A 322 33.94 31.91 -4.99
CA PHE A 322 35.33 32.33 -5.24
C PHE A 322 35.67 33.61 -4.47
N THR A 323 36.89 33.67 -3.92
CA THR A 323 37.50 34.94 -3.49
C THR A 323 38.48 35.45 -4.53
N SER A 324 38.68 36.75 -4.52
CA SER A 324 39.68 37.46 -5.32
C SER A 324 40.69 38.17 -4.41
N ILE A 325 41.82 38.61 -4.96
CA ILE A 325 42.79 39.43 -4.22
C ILE A 325 42.17 40.74 -3.69
N GLU A 326 41.20 41.29 -4.42
CA GLU A 326 40.63 42.62 -4.15
C GLU A 326 39.35 42.57 -3.29
N SER A 327 38.70 41.41 -3.22
CA SER A 327 37.45 41.22 -2.48
C SER A 327 37.27 39.77 -2.06
N GLU A 328 36.99 39.57 -0.76
CA GLU A 328 36.56 38.30 -0.17
C GLU A 328 35.14 37.92 -0.60
N ASP A 329 34.31 38.91 -0.97
CA ASP A 329 32.94 38.77 -1.45
C ASP A 329 32.76 39.55 -2.77
N PRO A 330 33.20 39.01 -3.92
CA PRO A 330 32.98 39.66 -5.20
C PRO A 330 31.48 39.82 -5.48
N THR A 331 31.00 41.01 -5.86
CA THR A 331 29.58 41.14 -6.18
C THR A 331 29.26 40.46 -7.52
N THR A 332 28.09 39.81 -7.62
CA THR A 332 27.60 39.21 -8.88
C THR A 332 27.63 40.20 -10.05
N ARG A 333 27.35 41.47 -9.78
CA ARG A 333 27.39 42.55 -10.79
C ARG A 333 28.81 42.83 -11.29
N SER A 334 29.78 42.92 -10.39
CA SER A 334 31.19 43.15 -10.74
C SER A 334 31.75 42.00 -11.58
N VAL A 335 31.50 40.75 -11.17
CA VAL A 335 31.92 39.55 -11.90
C VAL A 335 31.29 39.51 -13.29
N ARG A 336 29.98 39.75 -13.40
CA ARG A 336 29.27 39.74 -14.68
C ARG A 336 29.76 40.82 -15.63
N ASN A 337 30.02 42.03 -15.14
CA ASN A 337 30.54 43.12 -15.96
C ASN A 337 31.93 42.79 -16.52
N ALA A 338 32.78 42.16 -15.69
CA ALA A 338 34.12 41.75 -16.08
C ALA A 338 34.14 40.68 -17.19
N PHE A 339 33.06 39.92 -17.42
CA PHE A 339 32.97 38.98 -18.55
C PHE A 339 33.24 39.68 -19.89
N TYR A 340 32.81 40.95 -19.99
CA TYR A 340 32.83 41.74 -21.22
C TYR A 340 33.95 42.78 -21.24
N ASP A 341 34.72 42.94 -20.17
CA ASP A 341 35.79 43.93 -20.11
C ASP A 341 36.94 43.53 -21.06
N LYS A 342 37.25 44.43 -22.00
CA LYS A 342 38.30 44.25 -23.02
C LYS A 342 39.41 45.30 -22.89
N SER A 343 39.53 45.93 -21.72
CA SER A 343 40.61 46.90 -21.46
C SER A 343 41.98 46.26 -21.75
N ALA A 344 42.85 47.01 -22.43
CA ALA A 344 44.13 46.49 -22.92
C ALA A 344 45.02 45.97 -21.78
N GLY A 345 45.00 46.64 -20.62
CA GLY A 345 45.72 46.19 -19.42
C GLY A 345 45.21 44.86 -18.88
N LEU A 346 43.89 44.70 -18.75
CA LEU A 346 43.28 43.45 -18.30
C LEU A 346 43.57 42.30 -19.27
N ALA A 347 43.41 42.54 -20.57
CA ALA A 347 43.64 41.54 -21.62
C ALA A 347 45.10 41.03 -21.61
N ASN A 348 46.08 41.92 -21.42
CA ASN A 348 47.48 41.53 -21.29
C ASN A 348 47.71 40.69 -20.01
N SER A 349 47.16 41.11 -18.87
CA SER A 349 47.30 40.35 -17.61
C SER A 349 46.68 38.95 -17.68
N VAL A 350 45.52 38.81 -18.35
CA VAL A 350 44.86 37.51 -18.56
C VAL A 350 45.67 36.65 -19.53
N ARG A 351 46.30 37.26 -20.55
CA ARG A 351 47.20 36.54 -21.46
C ARG A 351 48.40 35.98 -20.72
N ASP A 352 49.01 36.75 -19.81
CA ASP A 352 50.15 36.28 -19.01
C ASP A 352 49.77 35.09 -18.12
N ILE A 353 48.56 35.12 -17.53
CA ILE A 353 48.00 33.99 -16.77
C ILE A 353 47.86 32.76 -17.67
N LEU A 354 47.29 32.90 -18.87
CA LEU A 354 47.12 31.79 -19.82
C LEU A 354 48.46 31.24 -20.29
N VAL A 355 49.45 32.08 -20.58
CA VAL A 355 50.81 31.65 -20.94
C VAL A 355 51.45 30.87 -19.80
N LYS A 356 51.29 31.32 -18.55
CA LYS A 356 51.75 30.58 -17.37
C LYS A 356 51.12 29.19 -17.29
N LEU A 357 49.80 29.08 -17.52
CA LEU A 357 49.10 27.80 -17.54
C LEU A 357 49.55 26.88 -18.69
N ILE A 358 49.80 27.44 -19.88
CA ILE A 358 50.32 26.70 -21.04
C ILE A 358 51.72 26.14 -20.77
N ASN A 359 52.56 26.91 -20.07
CA ASN A 359 53.89 26.44 -19.70
C ASN A 359 53.81 25.32 -18.66
N LEU A 360 52.92 25.45 -17.66
CA LEU A 360 52.68 24.42 -16.65
C LEU A 360 52.02 23.15 -17.23
N SER A 361 51.22 23.25 -18.28
CA SER A 361 50.59 22.07 -18.90
C SER A 361 51.56 21.19 -19.69
N ARG A 362 52.84 21.57 -19.76
CA ARG A 362 53.91 20.79 -20.40
C ARG A 362 54.76 20.02 -19.38
N GLU A 363 54.59 20.30 -18.09
CA GLU A 363 55.07 19.45 -16.99
C GLU A 363 54.13 18.25 -16.84
#